data_AF-A0A1G1WBM1-F1
#
_entry.id   AF-A0A1G1WBM1-F1
#
_cell.length_a   1.000
_cell.length_b   1.000
_cell.length_c   1.000
_cell.angle_alpha   90.00
_cell.angle_beta   90.00
_cell.angle_gamma   90.00
#
_symmetry.space_group_name_H-M   'P 1'
#
loop_
_entity.id
_entity.type
_entity.pdbx_description
1 polymer ?
#
loop_
_entity_poly.entity_id
_entity_poly.type
_entity_poly.pdbx_seq_one_letter_code
_entity_poly.pdbx_strand_id
1 'polypeptide(L)'
;MPTAILILFLFVFFTTPIFAASSSVVLNETHPQPTAGADWIELYNMSTSEVDISSWKLLDTAISPMKTVPDGTKLGPNTFLVFEVSNRLNNSGDTIKLVDTNGAEIDLFNYTSSTENKSYSRIPNGKEEWFGNQNPTKEASNGTNPPKQDSSANTGNITLTEFMPNPDGGSEWAEVYNPNNFAVDAGGWKIDDVEGASSPYTVENGTEIGPKNYRVFSFSSKLNNSDDTIRLLDPQGKVIESYTYKESTKAASFAKNSSGAWQLTITPTPGSPNKFTQSNENATATYPKNSNTSGQSLGSKTAQNEEIPPTSQETLGDLNFSETTSSASSGATSINLQQKSAFKQLGSTTLILLGGIVFLAAAVYPLIPQIKKRLFLNR
;
A
#
# COMPACT_ATOMS: atom_id res chain seq x y z
N MET A 1 -33.79 -3.79 80.07
CA MET A 1 -33.39 -3.44 78.68
C MET A 1 -32.21 -4.34 78.33
N PRO A 2 -32.28 -5.20 77.30
CA PRO A 2 -31.15 -6.07 76.99
C PRO A 2 -30.09 -5.29 76.22
N THR A 3 -28.86 -5.33 76.72
CA THR A 3 -27.68 -4.71 76.11
C THR A 3 -27.18 -5.63 75.00
N ALA A 4 -27.30 -5.21 73.74
CA ALA A 4 -26.72 -5.93 72.61
C ALA A 4 -25.24 -5.55 72.46
N ILE A 5 -24.35 -6.54 72.54
CA ILE A 5 -22.92 -6.39 72.27
C ILE A 5 -22.72 -6.54 70.75
N LEU A 6 -22.29 -5.46 70.10
CA LEU A 6 -21.94 -5.44 68.68
C LEU A 6 -20.51 -5.97 68.52
N ILE A 7 -20.36 -7.19 68.02
CA ILE A 7 -19.04 -7.75 67.66
C ILE A 7 -18.75 -7.32 66.21
N LEU A 8 -17.79 -6.41 66.05
CA LEU A 8 -17.29 -5.96 64.76
C LEU A 8 -16.29 -6.99 64.22
N PHE A 9 -16.71 -7.78 63.21
CA PHE A 9 -15.80 -8.64 62.47
C PHE A 9 -15.01 -7.80 61.45
N LEU A 10 -13.72 -7.59 61.70
CA LEU A 10 -12.80 -6.99 60.76
C LEU A 10 -12.44 -8.02 59.68
N PHE A 11 -13.12 -7.97 58.53
CA PHE A 11 -12.75 -8.77 57.37
C PHE A 11 -11.54 -8.16 56.67
N VAL A 12 -10.36 -8.76 56.87
CA VAL A 12 -9.17 -8.46 56.07
C VAL A 12 -9.32 -9.19 54.74
N PHE A 13 -9.70 -8.47 53.70
CA PHE A 13 -9.77 -9.00 52.33
C PHE A 13 -8.35 -9.14 51.77
N PHE A 14 -7.82 -10.36 51.75
CA PHE A 14 -6.63 -10.67 50.95
C PHE A 14 -7.08 -10.89 49.50
N THR A 15 -6.88 -9.89 48.65
CA THR A 15 -7.10 -10.04 47.21
C THR A 15 -5.96 -10.85 46.63
N THR A 16 -6.20 -12.11 46.25
CA THR A 16 -5.27 -12.83 45.38
C THR A 16 -5.31 -12.16 44.01
N PRO A 17 -4.17 -11.71 43.45
CA PRO A 17 -4.16 -11.17 42.10
C PRO A 17 -4.67 -12.23 41.13
N ILE A 18 -5.71 -11.89 40.36
CA ILE A 18 -6.18 -12.72 39.26
C ILE A 18 -5.24 -12.41 38.10
N PHE A 19 -4.36 -13.35 37.77
CA PHE A 19 -3.51 -13.22 36.58
C PHE A 19 -4.36 -13.51 35.34
N ALA A 20 -4.27 -12.63 34.33
CA ALA A 20 -4.94 -12.85 33.06
C ALA A 20 -4.27 -14.01 32.30
N ALA A 21 -5.02 -14.64 31.38
CA ALA A 21 -4.50 -15.70 30.53
C ALA A 21 -3.31 -15.22 29.70
N SER A 22 -2.34 -16.11 29.42
CA SER A 22 -1.14 -15.82 28.64
C SER A 22 -1.44 -15.27 27.23
N SER A 23 -2.60 -15.58 26.66
CA SER A 23 -3.05 -15.05 25.36
C SER A 23 -3.37 -13.54 25.35
N SER A 24 -3.24 -12.84 26.49
CA SER A 24 -3.47 -11.40 26.57
C SER A 24 -2.23 -10.55 26.32
N VAL A 25 -1.04 -11.16 26.32
CA VAL A 25 0.22 -10.51 25.96
C VAL A 25 0.55 -10.86 24.52
N VAL A 26 0.87 -9.86 23.71
CA VAL A 26 1.13 -10.00 22.28
C VAL A 26 2.38 -9.24 21.87
N LEU A 27 2.98 -9.61 20.74
CA LEU A 27 3.94 -8.75 20.05
C LEU A 27 3.19 -7.48 19.62
N ASN A 28 3.76 -6.30 19.82
CA ASN A 28 3.08 -5.03 19.55
C ASN A 28 3.78 -4.17 18.51
N GLU A 29 5.11 -4.09 18.57
CA GLU A 29 5.91 -3.31 17.64
C GLU A 29 7.29 -3.96 17.48
N THR A 30 7.90 -3.84 16.31
CA THR A 30 9.28 -4.26 16.06
C THR A 30 10.00 -3.28 15.15
N HIS A 31 11.28 -3.03 15.42
CA HIS A 31 12.12 -2.10 14.69
C HIS A 31 13.43 -2.77 14.25
N PRO A 32 13.45 -3.39 13.05
CA PRO A 32 14.59 -4.18 12.58
C PRO A 32 15.82 -3.38 12.16
N GLN A 33 15.66 -2.10 11.81
CA GLN A 33 16.75 -1.31 11.24
C GLN A 33 16.84 0.10 11.82
N PRO A 34 17.17 0.25 13.12
CA PRO A 34 17.42 1.57 13.69
C PRO A 34 18.63 2.29 13.10
N THR A 35 18.55 3.61 12.96
CA THR A 35 19.73 4.45 12.61
C THR A 35 20.74 4.55 13.75
N ALA A 36 20.31 4.25 14.98
CA ALA A 36 21.15 4.19 16.15
C ALA A 36 20.57 3.21 17.19
N GLY A 37 21.44 2.48 17.87
CA GLY A 37 21.07 1.50 18.88
C GLY A 37 20.83 0.10 18.33
N ALA A 38 20.25 -0.76 19.16
CA ALA A 38 19.91 -2.13 18.82
C ALA A 38 18.51 -2.21 18.20
N ASP A 39 18.29 -3.22 17.37
CA ASP A 39 16.96 -3.69 16.98
C ASP A 39 16.19 -4.04 18.25
N TRP A 40 14.87 -3.87 18.20
CA TRP A 40 14.05 -4.11 19.36
C TRP A 40 12.66 -4.61 19.00
N ILE A 41 12.08 -5.31 19.96
CA ILE A 41 10.74 -5.89 19.91
C ILE A 41 9.99 -5.42 21.15
N GLU A 42 8.75 -5.01 20.99
CA GLU A 42 7.88 -4.57 22.06
C GLU A 42 6.73 -5.57 22.26
N LEU A 43 6.41 -5.84 23.52
CA LEU A 43 5.23 -6.57 23.94
C LEU A 43 4.17 -5.62 24.50
N TYR A 44 2.89 -5.96 24.32
CA TYR A 44 1.76 -5.25 24.92
C TYR A 44 0.84 -6.20 25.68
N ASN A 45 0.44 -5.82 26.89
CA ASN A 45 -0.58 -6.53 27.67
C ASN A 45 -1.95 -5.89 27.41
N MET A 46 -2.80 -6.57 26.65
CA MET A 46 -4.16 -6.12 26.31
C MET A 46 -5.16 -6.25 27.45
N SER A 47 -4.79 -6.92 28.55
CA SER A 47 -5.70 -7.15 29.66
C SER A 47 -5.74 -5.98 30.64
N THR A 48 -6.76 -5.98 31.49
CA THR A 48 -6.89 -5.06 32.62
C THR A 48 -6.19 -5.57 33.88
N SER A 49 -5.42 -6.65 33.80
CA SER A 49 -4.67 -7.23 34.93
C SER A 49 -3.18 -7.36 34.61
N GLU A 50 -2.35 -7.44 35.64
CA GLU A 50 -0.93 -7.75 35.49
C GLU A 50 -0.75 -9.21 35.00
N VAL A 51 0.22 -9.43 34.11
CA VAL A 51 0.61 -10.75 33.62
C VAL A 51 2.08 -11.01 33.96
N ASP A 52 2.34 -12.15 34.59
CA ASP A 52 3.72 -12.63 34.80
C ASP A 52 4.23 -13.26 33.50
N ILE A 53 5.28 -12.67 32.94
CA ILE A 53 5.92 -13.11 31.69
C ILE A 53 7.34 -13.63 31.93
N SER A 54 7.67 -13.96 33.18
CA SER A 54 8.96 -14.52 33.56
C SER A 54 9.31 -15.73 32.71
N SER A 55 10.56 -15.81 32.26
CA SER A 55 11.10 -16.93 31.47
C SER A 55 10.40 -17.19 30.12
N TRP A 56 9.51 -16.32 29.65
CA TRP A 56 9.04 -16.33 28.26
C TRP A 56 10.19 -16.04 27.30
N LYS A 57 10.04 -16.39 26.03
CA LYS A 57 11.13 -16.25 25.04
C LYS A 57 10.65 -15.58 23.77
N LEU A 58 11.53 -14.72 23.24
CA LEU A 58 11.48 -14.20 21.88
C LEU A 58 12.44 -15.04 21.02
N LEU A 59 11.90 -15.66 19.99
CA LEU A 59 12.61 -16.54 19.06
C LEU A 59 12.53 -15.97 17.65
N ASP A 60 13.58 -16.16 16.87
CA ASP A 60 13.56 -16.07 15.42
C ASP A 60 13.51 -17.49 14.82
N THR A 61 13.92 -17.64 13.57
CA THR A 61 14.07 -18.96 12.94
C THR A 61 15.28 -19.75 13.45
N ALA A 62 16.14 -19.15 14.28
CA ALA A 62 17.31 -19.82 14.84
C ALA A 62 16.98 -20.64 16.09
N ILE A 63 17.90 -21.55 16.43
CA ILE A 63 17.74 -22.48 17.56
C ILE A 63 17.86 -21.76 18.92
N SER A 64 18.66 -20.69 18.99
CA SER A 64 18.86 -19.93 20.23
C SER A 64 17.87 -18.76 20.32
N PRO A 65 17.28 -18.51 21.51
CA PRO A 65 16.38 -17.39 21.69
C PRO A 65 17.09 -16.05 21.42
N MET A 66 16.40 -15.11 20.78
CA MET A 66 16.83 -13.72 20.71
C MET A 66 16.86 -13.11 22.11
N LYS A 67 15.84 -13.42 22.92
CA LYS A 67 15.73 -12.98 24.31
C LYS A 67 15.00 -14.01 25.16
N THR A 68 15.45 -14.16 26.40
CA THR A 68 14.67 -14.78 27.48
C THR A 68 14.27 -13.67 28.45
N VAL A 69 12.99 -13.59 28.79
CA VAL A 69 12.46 -12.60 29.74
C VAL A 69 12.98 -12.92 31.14
N PRO A 70 13.59 -11.96 31.87
CA PRO A 70 14.12 -12.20 33.20
C PRO A 70 13.06 -12.69 34.20
N ASP A 71 13.48 -13.51 35.16
CA ASP A 71 12.59 -13.98 36.24
C ASP A 71 12.10 -12.81 37.10
N GLY A 72 10.82 -12.88 37.49
CA GLY A 72 10.13 -11.83 38.24
C GLY A 72 9.60 -10.69 37.38
N THR A 73 9.72 -10.77 36.04
CA THR A 73 9.20 -9.74 35.15
C THR A 73 7.68 -9.84 35.03
N LYS A 74 7.00 -8.74 35.35
CA LYS A 74 5.56 -8.64 35.24
C LYS A 74 5.17 -7.46 34.36
N LEU A 75 4.24 -7.70 33.44
CA LEU A 75 3.74 -6.69 32.53
C LEU A 75 2.40 -6.16 33.05
N GLY A 76 2.37 -4.88 33.41
CA GLY A 76 1.17 -4.22 33.91
C GLY A 76 0.04 -4.15 32.88
N PRO A 77 -1.20 -3.90 33.31
CA PRO A 77 -2.35 -3.83 32.42
C PRO A 77 -2.24 -2.66 31.43
N ASN A 78 -2.49 -2.90 30.14
CA ASN A 78 -2.39 -1.89 29.08
C ASN A 78 -1.02 -1.18 29.05
N THR A 79 0.05 -1.89 29.39
CA THR A 79 1.43 -1.38 29.35
C THR A 79 2.28 -2.12 28.33
N PHE A 80 3.43 -1.51 28.00
CA PHE A 80 4.40 -1.98 27.02
C PHE A 80 5.68 -2.45 27.71
N LEU A 81 6.40 -3.38 27.08
CA LEU A 81 7.75 -3.75 27.49
C LEU A 81 8.61 -4.04 26.27
N VAL A 82 9.75 -3.36 26.21
CA VAL A 82 10.68 -3.44 25.08
C VAL A 82 11.88 -4.34 25.40
N PHE A 83 12.24 -5.16 24.44
CA PHE A 83 13.43 -5.99 24.45
C PHE A 83 14.34 -5.61 23.30
N GLU A 84 15.53 -5.10 23.63
CA GLU A 84 16.61 -4.94 22.66
C GLU A 84 17.22 -6.31 22.35
N VAL A 85 17.34 -6.60 21.05
CA VAL A 85 17.77 -7.90 20.48
C VAL A 85 19.01 -7.73 19.59
N SER A 86 19.80 -6.69 19.83
CA SER A 86 21.03 -6.39 19.09
C SER A 86 20.77 -6.25 17.59
N ASN A 87 21.38 -7.06 16.74
CA ASN A 87 21.19 -7.08 15.28
C ASN A 87 20.57 -8.41 14.81
N ARG A 88 19.72 -9.01 15.66
CA ARG A 88 19.12 -10.34 15.39
C ARG A 88 17.99 -10.30 14.38
N LEU A 89 17.45 -9.12 14.05
CA LEU A 89 16.35 -8.98 13.10
C LEU A 89 16.89 -8.75 11.68
N ASN A 90 16.53 -9.62 10.75
CA ASN A 90 17.04 -9.57 9.38
C ASN A 90 16.32 -8.54 8.52
N ASN A 91 17.05 -7.56 7.97
CA ASN A 91 16.49 -6.51 7.11
C ASN A 91 15.85 -7.03 5.80
N SER A 92 16.21 -8.24 5.36
CA SER A 92 15.61 -8.91 4.20
C SER A 92 14.35 -9.71 4.54
N GLY A 93 13.80 -9.55 5.73
CA GLY A 93 12.66 -10.30 6.25
C GLY A 93 13.05 -11.31 7.32
N ASP A 94 12.16 -11.47 8.30
CA ASP A 94 12.37 -12.35 9.44
C ASP A 94 11.03 -12.82 10.06
N THR A 95 11.13 -13.80 10.95
CA THR A 95 10.04 -14.29 11.80
C THR A 95 10.36 -13.95 13.25
N ILE A 96 9.38 -13.41 13.97
CA ILE A 96 9.44 -13.19 15.40
C ILE A 96 8.36 -14.05 16.06
N LYS A 97 8.75 -14.88 17.02
CA LYS A 97 7.85 -15.72 17.78
C LYS A 97 7.97 -15.43 19.27
N LEU A 98 6.83 -15.21 19.92
CA LEU A 98 6.71 -15.14 21.37
C LEU A 98 6.22 -16.50 21.88
N VAL A 99 6.96 -17.13 22.80
CA VAL A 99 6.59 -18.40 23.42
C VAL A 99 6.60 -18.32 24.94
N ASP A 100 5.72 -19.07 25.58
CA ASP A 100 5.68 -19.21 27.03
C ASP A 100 6.77 -20.16 27.58
N THR A 101 6.77 -20.40 28.89
CA THR A 101 7.74 -21.27 29.57
C THR A 101 7.61 -22.75 29.20
N ASN A 102 6.45 -23.19 28.71
CA ASN A 102 6.20 -24.54 28.21
C ASN A 102 6.55 -24.69 26.72
N GLY A 103 6.92 -23.58 26.06
CA GLY A 103 7.19 -23.54 24.63
C GLY A 103 5.92 -23.41 23.77
N ALA A 104 4.77 -23.13 24.38
CA ALA A 104 3.56 -22.83 23.61
C ALA A 104 3.70 -21.46 22.94
N GLU A 105 3.31 -21.39 21.67
CA GLU A 105 3.28 -20.13 20.91
C GLU A 105 2.17 -19.23 21.44
N ILE A 106 2.56 -18.02 21.84
CA ILE A 106 1.65 -16.96 22.27
C ILE A 106 1.31 -16.05 21.08
N ASP A 107 2.33 -15.68 20.30
CA ASP A 107 2.16 -14.81 19.14
C ASP A 107 3.28 -14.99 18.12
N LEU A 108 3.02 -14.64 16.87
CA LEU A 108 3.91 -14.78 15.73
C LEU A 108 3.75 -13.60 14.77
N PHE A 109 4.86 -13.01 14.36
CA PHE A 109 4.89 -12.00 13.32
C PHE A 109 5.94 -12.33 12.27
N ASN A 110 5.61 -12.12 10.99
CA ASN A 110 6.53 -12.28 9.86
C ASN A 110 6.56 -11.00 9.04
N TYR A 111 7.75 -10.59 8.62
CA TYR A 111 7.93 -9.50 7.67
C TYR A 111 8.92 -9.91 6.58
N THR A 112 8.85 -9.29 5.40
CA THR A 112 9.62 -9.70 4.22
C THR A 112 10.73 -8.72 3.82
N SER A 113 10.80 -7.56 4.46
CA SER A 113 11.86 -6.56 4.28
C SER A 113 11.81 -5.55 5.44
N SER A 114 12.81 -4.70 5.61
CA SER A 114 12.73 -3.54 6.51
C SER A 114 13.17 -2.28 5.78
N THR A 115 12.66 -1.14 6.25
CA THR A 115 13.13 0.19 5.84
C THR A 115 13.92 0.80 6.99
N GLU A 116 15.03 1.48 6.69
CA GLU A 116 15.84 2.17 7.69
C GLU A 116 14.98 3.14 8.52
N ASN A 117 15.14 3.07 9.84
CA ASN A 117 14.44 3.87 10.84
C ASN A 117 12.91 3.73 10.83
N LYS A 118 12.40 2.58 10.37
CA LYS A 118 10.97 2.28 10.35
C LYS A 118 10.62 1.01 11.10
N SER A 119 9.45 1.02 11.72
CA SER A 119 8.92 -0.11 12.49
C SER A 119 7.76 -0.80 11.77
N TYR A 120 7.47 -2.00 12.26
CA TYR A 120 6.20 -2.68 12.09
C TYR A 120 5.43 -2.58 13.39
N SER A 121 4.17 -2.17 13.35
CA SER A 121 3.38 -1.88 14.55
C SER A 121 1.97 -2.46 14.42
N ARG A 122 1.45 -3.07 15.49
CA ARG A 122 0.02 -3.41 15.61
C ARG A 122 -0.75 -2.15 15.96
N ILE A 123 -1.70 -1.78 15.12
CA ILE A 123 -2.46 -0.55 15.32
C ILE A 123 -3.96 -0.79 15.10
N PRO A 124 -4.82 -0.63 16.13
CA PRO A 124 -4.50 -0.28 17.51
C PRO A 124 -3.64 -1.35 18.22
N ASN A 125 -3.05 -0.98 19.35
CA ASN A 125 -2.19 -1.88 20.14
C ASN A 125 -2.82 -3.26 20.35
N GLY A 126 -2.00 -4.29 20.11
CA GLY A 126 -2.37 -5.69 20.27
C GLY A 126 -3.46 -6.24 19.33
N LYS A 127 -3.90 -5.49 18.31
CA LYS A 127 -4.83 -6.02 17.29
C LYS A 127 -4.11 -6.87 16.25
N GLU A 128 -4.85 -7.77 15.59
CA GLU A 128 -4.28 -8.76 14.67
C GLU A 128 -3.50 -8.16 13.48
N GLU A 129 -3.85 -6.94 13.08
CA GLU A 129 -3.28 -6.28 11.90
C GLU A 129 -1.95 -5.58 12.20
N TRP A 130 -0.96 -5.86 11.37
CA TRP A 130 0.36 -5.24 11.41
C TRP A 130 0.53 -4.22 10.28
N PHE A 131 1.07 -3.06 10.60
CA PHE A 131 1.38 -1.99 9.66
C PHE A 131 2.90 -1.78 9.60
N GLY A 132 3.49 -1.89 8.42
CA GLY A 132 4.91 -1.60 8.19
C GLY A 132 5.18 -0.12 7.90
N ASN A 133 6.47 0.23 7.79
CA ASN A 133 6.94 1.59 7.47
C ASN A 133 6.45 2.67 8.45
N GLN A 134 6.16 2.30 9.70
CA GLN A 134 5.71 3.21 10.74
C GLN A 134 6.87 3.96 11.37
N ASN A 135 6.58 5.09 12.00
CA ASN A 135 7.55 5.74 12.87
C ASN A 135 7.57 4.99 14.22
N PRO A 136 8.75 4.63 14.72
CA PRO A 136 8.93 3.97 16.02
C PRO A 136 8.17 4.62 17.17
N THR A 137 7.38 3.85 17.92
CA THR A 137 6.67 4.28 19.13
C THR A 137 7.13 3.55 20.39
N LYS A 138 8.44 3.29 20.51
CA LYS A 138 9.08 2.61 21.64
C LYS A 138 8.53 3.08 23.00
N GLU A 139 7.97 2.15 23.78
CA GLU A 139 7.35 2.34 25.10
C GLU A 139 6.08 3.19 25.13
N ALA A 140 5.45 3.43 23.98
CA ALA A 140 4.27 4.25 23.83
C ALA A 140 3.18 3.52 23.03
N SER A 141 1.97 4.08 23.05
CA SER A 141 0.89 3.53 22.22
C SER A 141 1.17 3.77 20.74
N ASN A 142 0.93 2.75 19.92
CA ASN A 142 0.97 2.84 18.46
C ASN A 142 -0.25 3.61 17.89
N GLY A 143 -1.21 4.00 18.74
CA GLY A 143 -2.45 4.70 18.35
C GLY A 143 -3.71 3.86 18.56
N THR A 144 -4.88 4.52 18.49
CA THR A 144 -6.21 3.93 18.74
C THR A 144 -7.07 3.74 17.50
N ASN A 145 -6.66 4.31 16.39
CA ASN A 145 -7.04 3.85 15.07
C ASN A 145 -5.81 3.15 14.52
N PRO A 146 -5.94 2.14 13.63
CA PRO A 146 -4.91 1.95 12.62
C PRO A 146 -4.42 3.35 12.18
N PRO A 147 -3.16 3.59 11.76
CA PRO A 147 -3.07 4.49 10.64
C PRO A 147 -4.07 3.84 9.70
N LYS A 148 -5.19 4.51 9.43
CA LYS A 148 -6.03 4.10 8.34
C LYS A 148 -4.99 3.70 7.30
N GLN A 149 -5.10 2.56 6.64
CA GLN A 149 -4.54 2.57 5.30
C GLN A 149 -5.39 3.59 4.51
N ASP A 150 -5.32 4.86 4.89
CA ASP A 150 -4.86 5.89 4.03
C ASP A 150 -3.75 5.25 3.21
N SER A 151 -4.17 4.79 2.06
CA SER A 151 -3.70 5.34 0.80
C SER A 151 -3.45 6.87 0.78
N SER A 152 -3.32 7.59 1.91
CA SER A 152 -2.26 8.57 2.04
C SER A 152 -0.95 7.79 2.01
N ALA A 153 -0.61 7.37 0.79
CA ALA A 153 0.72 7.57 0.28
C ALA A 153 1.30 8.88 0.87
N ASN A 154 2.61 9.02 0.90
CA ASN A 154 3.18 10.34 0.84
C ASN A 154 2.70 11.00 -0.48
N THR A 155 1.41 11.28 -0.69
CA THR A 155 0.82 11.81 -1.92
C THR A 155 1.14 13.27 -2.07
N GLY A 156 2.10 13.80 -1.28
CA GLY A 156 2.56 15.19 -1.33
C GLY A 156 2.48 15.68 -2.77
N ASN A 157 1.80 16.80 -2.99
CA ASN A 157 1.28 17.16 -4.31
C ASN A 157 2.33 16.95 -5.41
N ILE A 158 2.03 16.10 -6.40
CA ILE A 158 2.74 16.07 -7.66
C ILE A 158 2.05 17.00 -8.65
N THR A 159 2.79 17.51 -9.63
CA THR A 159 2.27 18.45 -10.63
C THR A 159 2.68 18.01 -12.02
N LEU A 160 1.81 18.25 -13.01
CA LEU A 160 2.20 18.08 -14.40
C LEU A 160 3.29 19.10 -14.75
N THR A 161 4.30 18.70 -15.50
CA THR A 161 5.39 19.61 -15.95
C THR A 161 5.49 19.71 -17.44
N GLU A 162 5.23 18.62 -18.15
CA GLU A 162 5.35 18.56 -19.59
C GLU A 162 4.47 17.43 -20.16
N PHE A 163 3.90 17.60 -21.35
CA PHE A 163 3.22 16.50 -22.04
C PHE A 163 3.30 16.66 -23.57
N MET A 164 3.22 15.54 -24.29
CA MET A 164 3.33 15.47 -25.74
C MET A 164 2.17 14.67 -26.35
N PRO A 165 1.17 15.36 -26.93
CA PRO A 165 0.05 14.71 -27.61
C PRO A 165 0.42 14.09 -28.97
N ASN A 166 1.41 14.66 -29.68
CA ASN A 166 1.67 14.31 -31.08
C ASN A 166 3.15 13.97 -31.33
N PRO A 167 3.65 12.84 -30.82
CA PRO A 167 5.04 12.44 -31.00
C PRO A 167 5.37 12.10 -32.48
N ASP A 168 6.61 12.36 -32.92
CA ASP A 168 7.11 11.89 -34.22
C ASP A 168 7.63 10.46 -34.14
N GLY A 169 6.68 9.54 -33.87
CA GLY A 169 6.93 8.14 -33.56
C GLY A 169 7.00 7.85 -32.06
N GLY A 170 6.63 6.63 -31.67
CA GLY A 170 6.54 6.23 -30.26
C GLY A 170 5.16 6.49 -29.65
N SER A 171 5.13 6.61 -28.32
CA SER A 171 3.90 6.82 -27.54
C SER A 171 3.77 8.28 -27.11
N GLU A 172 2.52 8.72 -26.96
CA GLU A 172 2.21 9.95 -26.24
C GLU A 172 2.71 9.83 -24.80
N TRP A 173 2.96 10.97 -24.16
CA TRP A 173 3.42 10.94 -22.79
C TRP A 173 3.06 12.20 -22.03
N ALA A 174 3.03 12.06 -20.71
CA ALA A 174 2.96 13.15 -19.76
C ALA A 174 3.99 12.95 -18.66
N GLU A 175 4.54 14.05 -18.18
CA GLU A 175 5.52 14.11 -17.11
C GLU A 175 4.91 14.77 -15.88
N VAL A 176 5.20 14.17 -14.73
CA VAL A 176 4.91 14.75 -13.42
C VAL A 176 6.20 14.99 -12.65
N TYR A 177 6.17 16.00 -11.79
CA TYR A 177 7.25 16.36 -10.88
C TYR A 177 6.81 16.23 -9.43
N ASN A 178 7.69 15.68 -8.60
CA ASN A 178 7.57 15.70 -7.14
C ASN A 178 8.29 16.93 -6.56
N PRO A 179 7.58 18.00 -6.17
CA PRO A 179 8.16 19.19 -5.55
C PRO A 179 8.52 19.01 -4.08
N ASN A 180 8.21 17.87 -3.45
CA ASN A 180 8.47 17.65 -2.04
C ASN A 180 9.95 17.36 -1.79
N ASN A 181 10.35 17.43 -0.52
CA ASN A 181 11.67 17.00 -0.04
C ASN A 181 11.68 15.54 0.44
N PHE A 182 10.60 14.80 0.19
CA PHE A 182 10.45 13.37 0.45
C PHE A 182 9.92 12.66 -0.82
N ALA A 183 10.10 11.34 -0.89
CA ALA A 183 9.57 10.54 -1.99
C ALA A 183 8.04 10.41 -1.91
N VAL A 184 7.37 10.50 -3.06
CA VAL A 184 5.92 10.42 -3.21
C VAL A 184 5.55 9.10 -3.85
N ASP A 185 4.63 8.37 -3.23
CA ASP A 185 3.96 7.24 -3.89
C ASP A 185 2.84 7.78 -4.78
N ALA A 186 3.04 7.63 -6.09
CA ALA A 186 2.12 8.03 -7.14
C ALA A 186 1.14 6.92 -7.51
N GLY A 187 1.17 5.77 -6.84
CA GLY A 187 0.21 4.69 -7.04
C GLY A 187 -1.24 5.19 -6.98
N GLY A 188 -2.04 4.82 -7.97
CA GLY A 188 -3.45 5.19 -8.07
C GLY A 188 -3.74 6.61 -8.57
N TRP A 189 -2.73 7.48 -8.73
CA TRP A 189 -2.91 8.76 -9.44
C TRP A 189 -3.33 8.51 -10.89
N LYS A 190 -4.02 9.48 -11.47
CA LYS A 190 -4.60 9.33 -12.82
C LYS A 190 -4.20 10.46 -13.74
N ILE A 191 -3.87 10.09 -14.97
CA ILE A 191 -3.69 11.02 -16.09
C ILE A 191 -4.84 10.75 -17.05
N ASP A 192 -5.62 11.80 -17.34
CA ASP A 192 -6.85 11.68 -18.09
C ASP A 192 -6.93 12.75 -19.19
N ASP A 193 -7.68 12.46 -20.23
CA ASP A 193 -8.12 13.43 -21.23
C ASP A 193 -9.41 14.12 -20.75
N VAL A 194 -10.19 14.72 -21.64
CA VAL A 194 -11.49 15.33 -21.26
C VAL A 194 -12.41 14.32 -20.53
N GLU A 195 -13.19 14.82 -19.57
CA GLU A 195 -14.03 13.96 -18.73
C GLU A 195 -15.02 13.13 -19.54
N GLY A 196 -14.97 11.81 -19.33
CA GLY A 196 -15.89 10.86 -19.96
C GLY A 196 -15.59 10.52 -21.42
N ALA A 197 -14.53 11.06 -22.03
CA ALA A 197 -14.13 10.67 -23.38
C ALA A 197 -13.47 9.28 -23.41
N SER A 198 -12.58 8.98 -22.46
CA SER A 198 -11.96 7.67 -22.32
C SER A 198 -11.65 7.31 -20.86
N SER A 199 -11.20 6.07 -20.61
CA SER A 199 -10.79 5.63 -19.28
C SER A 199 -9.45 6.24 -18.89
N PRO A 200 -9.28 6.79 -17.67
CA PRO A 200 -8.01 7.39 -17.22
C PRO A 200 -6.86 6.39 -17.23
N TYR A 201 -5.66 6.87 -17.56
CA TYR A 201 -4.43 6.15 -17.29
C TYR A 201 -4.21 6.15 -15.78
N THR A 202 -4.27 4.97 -15.15
CA THR A 202 -4.06 4.84 -13.71
C THR A 202 -2.62 4.39 -13.45
N VAL A 203 -1.89 5.14 -12.64
CA VAL A 203 -0.53 4.82 -12.24
C VAL A 203 -0.53 3.55 -11.38
N GLU A 204 0.35 2.61 -11.71
CA GLU A 204 0.48 1.34 -11.01
C GLU A 204 0.82 1.54 -9.52
N ASN A 205 0.19 0.74 -8.65
CA ASN A 205 0.45 0.79 -7.21
C ASN A 205 1.93 0.52 -6.91
N GLY A 206 2.50 1.27 -5.96
CA GLY A 206 3.92 1.18 -5.59
C GLY A 206 4.85 1.99 -6.50
N THR A 207 4.32 2.80 -7.42
CA THR A 207 5.13 3.73 -8.22
C THR A 207 5.64 4.87 -7.35
N GLU A 208 6.91 4.83 -6.96
CA GLU A 208 7.54 5.89 -6.19
C GLU A 208 8.23 6.94 -7.09
N ILE A 209 8.06 8.22 -6.74
CA ILE A 209 8.77 9.36 -7.32
C ILE A 209 9.62 9.98 -6.22
N GLY A 210 10.96 9.87 -6.35
CA GLY A 210 11.90 10.43 -5.39
C GLY A 210 11.74 11.95 -5.18
N PRO A 211 12.29 12.52 -4.09
CA PRO A 211 12.20 13.95 -3.81
C PRO A 211 12.83 14.77 -4.93
N LYS A 212 12.19 15.89 -5.31
CA LYS A 212 12.66 16.78 -6.38
C LYS A 212 12.93 16.05 -7.71
N ASN A 213 12.20 14.98 -7.99
CA ASN A 213 12.40 14.12 -9.15
C ASN A 213 11.20 14.12 -10.10
N TYR A 214 11.45 13.74 -11.36
CA TYR A 214 10.47 13.67 -12.44
C TYR A 214 10.09 12.23 -12.75
N ARG A 215 8.89 12.02 -13.27
CA ARG A 215 8.42 10.72 -13.76
C ARG A 215 7.62 10.92 -15.04
N VAL A 216 7.99 10.15 -16.07
CA VAL A 216 7.32 10.14 -17.37
C VAL A 216 6.40 8.93 -17.46
N PHE A 217 5.17 9.15 -17.90
CA PHE A 217 4.18 8.12 -18.17
C PHE A 217 3.81 8.15 -19.65
N SER A 218 3.84 7.00 -20.29
CA SER A 218 3.58 6.86 -21.72
C SER A 218 2.31 6.06 -21.98
N PHE A 219 1.57 6.45 -23.01
CA PHE A 219 0.30 5.85 -23.40
C PHE A 219 0.09 6.00 -24.93
N SER A 220 -0.74 5.15 -25.52
CA SER A 220 -0.78 5.01 -26.99
C SER A 220 -1.77 5.94 -27.71
N SER A 221 -2.87 6.34 -27.06
CA SER A 221 -3.95 7.11 -27.70
C SER A 221 -4.85 7.76 -26.65
N LYS A 222 -4.26 8.54 -25.75
CA LYS A 222 -4.96 9.21 -24.64
C LYS A 222 -5.28 10.66 -24.97
N LEU A 223 -4.38 11.37 -25.67
CA LEU A 223 -4.44 12.80 -25.91
C LEU A 223 -4.74 13.08 -27.40
N ASN A 224 -5.80 13.81 -27.69
CA ASN A 224 -6.16 14.15 -29.08
C ASN A 224 -5.31 15.30 -29.60
N ASN A 225 -4.98 15.27 -30.89
CA ASN A 225 -4.13 16.29 -31.50
C ASN A 225 -4.76 17.69 -31.59
N SER A 226 -6.06 17.84 -31.32
CA SER A 226 -6.82 19.10 -31.35
C SER A 226 -7.97 19.10 -30.34
N ASP A 227 -8.30 20.29 -29.83
CA ASP A 227 -9.43 20.58 -28.93
C ASP A 227 -9.55 19.60 -27.75
N ASP A 228 -8.48 19.46 -26.97
CA ASP A 228 -8.40 18.47 -25.91
C ASP A 228 -7.85 19.03 -24.60
N THR A 229 -7.97 18.25 -23.53
CA THR A 229 -7.58 18.63 -22.16
C THR A 229 -6.85 17.50 -21.49
N ILE A 230 -5.64 17.76 -21.00
CA ILE A 230 -4.98 16.85 -20.05
C ILE A 230 -5.40 17.19 -18.62
N ARG A 231 -5.65 16.18 -17.80
CA ARG A 231 -5.99 16.28 -16.38
C ARG A 231 -5.10 15.35 -15.55
N LEU A 232 -4.64 15.86 -14.42
CA LEU A 232 -4.02 15.08 -13.36
C LEU A 232 -5.01 14.99 -12.20
N LEU A 233 -5.33 13.77 -11.79
CA LEU A 233 -6.27 13.51 -10.71
C LEU A 233 -5.57 12.72 -9.60
N ASP A 234 -5.95 13.02 -8.37
CA ASP A 234 -5.53 12.23 -7.21
C ASP A 234 -6.18 10.83 -7.22
N PRO A 235 -5.77 9.90 -6.35
CA PRO A 235 -6.34 8.56 -6.32
C PRO A 235 -7.85 8.53 -6.08
N GLN A 236 -8.40 9.54 -5.42
CA GLN A 236 -9.83 9.71 -5.16
C GLN A 236 -10.59 10.25 -6.39
N GLY A 237 -9.90 10.64 -7.46
CA GLY A 237 -10.47 11.17 -8.68
C GLY A 237 -10.75 12.68 -8.63
N LYS A 238 -10.22 13.40 -7.65
CA LYS A 238 -10.28 14.86 -7.65
C LYS A 238 -9.24 15.40 -8.62
N VAL A 239 -9.65 16.30 -9.51
CA VAL A 239 -8.74 17.01 -10.40
C VAL A 239 -7.83 17.92 -9.57
N ILE A 240 -6.52 17.64 -9.63
CA ILE A 240 -5.47 18.46 -9.01
C ILE A 240 -5.03 19.55 -9.98
N GLU A 241 -4.93 19.20 -11.26
CA GLU A 241 -4.52 20.11 -12.31
C GLU A 241 -5.14 19.72 -13.66
N SER A 242 -5.36 20.72 -14.51
CA SER A 242 -5.83 20.51 -15.89
C SER A 242 -5.27 21.58 -16.82
N TYR A 243 -5.09 21.23 -18.10
CA TYR A 243 -4.76 22.18 -19.15
C TYR A 243 -5.42 21.80 -20.47
N THR A 244 -6.14 22.77 -21.07
CA THR A 244 -6.81 22.64 -22.36
C THR A 244 -5.97 23.29 -23.45
N TYR A 245 -5.80 22.60 -24.56
CA TYR A 245 -5.07 23.07 -25.74
C TYR A 245 -5.93 22.94 -27.00
N LYS A 246 -5.71 23.86 -27.95
CA LYS A 246 -6.48 23.93 -29.19
C LYS A 246 -5.93 23.02 -30.28
N GLU A 247 -4.62 23.01 -30.43
CA GLU A 247 -3.93 22.22 -31.44
C GLU A 247 -2.59 21.77 -30.87
N SER A 248 -2.08 20.64 -31.34
CA SER A 248 -0.74 20.15 -31.03
C SER A 248 0.12 20.15 -32.30
N THR A 249 1.40 20.49 -32.15
CA THR A 249 2.37 20.39 -33.24
C THR A 249 3.12 19.06 -33.14
N LYS A 250 3.34 18.39 -34.27
CA LYS A 250 4.09 17.14 -34.31
C LYS A 250 5.50 17.33 -33.74
N ALA A 251 5.96 16.40 -32.90
CA ALA A 251 7.21 16.43 -32.14
C ALA A 251 7.36 17.58 -31.12
N ALA A 252 6.32 18.38 -30.90
CA ALA A 252 6.33 19.44 -29.90
C ALA A 252 5.61 18.99 -28.62
N SER A 253 6.03 19.54 -27.50
CA SER A 253 5.40 19.33 -26.20
C SER A 253 4.84 20.64 -25.66
N PHE A 254 3.86 20.54 -24.77
CA PHE A 254 3.47 21.62 -23.90
C PHE A 254 4.23 21.48 -22.59
N ALA A 255 4.91 22.54 -22.15
CA ALA A 255 5.76 22.55 -20.97
C ALA A 255 5.46 23.77 -20.09
N LYS A 256 5.58 23.63 -18.78
CA LYS A 256 5.47 24.75 -17.83
C LYS A 256 6.75 25.56 -17.73
N ASN A 257 6.62 26.87 -17.85
CA ASN A 257 7.74 27.79 -17.59
C ASN A 257 7.98 28.00 -16.08
N SER A 258 8.94 28.86 -15.73
CA SER A 258 9.28 29.15 -14.32
C SER A 258 8.16 29.80 -13.50
N SER A 259 7.14 30.39 -14.14
CA SER A 259 5.93 30.89 -13.47
C SER A 259 4.81 29.86 -13.39
N GLY A 260 5.03 28.64 -13.89
CA GLY A 260 4.02 27.59 -13.96
C GLY A 260 3.02 27.73 -15.12
N ALA A 261 3.25 28.66 -16.06
CA ALA A 261 2.38 28.83 -17.22
C ALA A 261 2.77 27.84 -18.33
N TRP A 262 1.76 27.21 -18.93
CA TRP A 262 1.93 26.30 -20.05
C TRP A 262 2.31 27.05 -21.32
N GLN A 263 3.30 26.54 -22.04
CA GLN A 263 3.74 27.03 -23.34
C GLN A 263 4.08 25.86 -24.26
N LEU A 264 3.85 26.03 -25.55
CA LEU A 264 4.36 25.11 -26.56
C LEU A 264 5.88 25.26 -26.68
N THR A 265 6.60 24.14 -26.75
CA THR A 265 8.04 24.08 -27.01
C THR A 265 8.36 23.00 -28.04
N ILE A 266 9.34 23.27 -28.91
CA ILE A 266 9.89 22.28 -29.85
C ILE A 266 11.13 21.56 -29.27
N THR A 267 11.39 21.73 -27.96
CA THR A 267 12.44 21.00 -27.23
C THR A 267 11.82 20.21 -26.09
N PRO A 268 11.38 18.97 -26.36
CA PRO A 268 10.83 18.13 -25.31
C PRO A 268 11.91 17.69 -24.31
N THR A 269 11.56 17.62 -23.02
CA THR A 269 12.51 17.36 -21.93
C THR A 269 12.09 16.25 -20.96
N PRO A 270 11.69 15.05 -21.45
CA PRO A 270 11.25 13.97 -20.58
C PRO A 270 12.32 13.55 -19.56
N GLY A 271 11.93 13.49 -18.29
CA GLY A 271 12.75 13.16 -17.14
C GLY A 271 13.66 14.30 -16.67
N SER A 272 13.44 15.55 -17.09
CA SER A 272 14.38 16.66 -16.83
C SER A 272 13.70 18.03 -16.77
N PRO A 273 14.34 19.06 -16.18
CA PRO A 273 13.78 20.40 -16.16
C PRO A 273 13.50 20.98 -17.57
N ASN A 274 12.34 21.61 -17.71
CA ASN A 274 11.84 22.16 -18.96
C ASN A 274 12.78 23.16 -19.64
N LYS A 275 12.92 23.02 -20.97
CA LYS A 275 13.62 23.98 -21.83
C LYS A 275 12.69 24.48 -22.94
N PHE A 276 12.75 25.79 -23.20
CA PHE A 276 11.88 26.43 -24.18
C PHE A 276 12.64 26.82 -25.43
N THR A 277 12.23 26.26 -26.56
CA THR A 277 12.51 26.82 -27.87
C THR A 277 11.21 26.83 -28.67
N GLN A 278 11.01 27.87 -29.46
CA GLN A 278 9.85 27.98 -30.35
C GLN A 278 10.35 27.86 -31.80
N SER A 279 9.52 27.32 -32.70
CA SER A 279 9.84 27.41 -34.12
C SER A 279 9.80 28.88 -34.53
N ASN A 280 10.81 29.33 -35.27
CA ASN A 280 10.81 30.68 -35.85
C ASN A 280 9.88 30.70 -37.07
N GLU A 281 8.57 30.54 -36.89
CA GLU A 281 7.60 30.68 -37.99
C GLU A 281 7.34 32.14 -38.41
N ASN A 282 8.08 33.10 -37.84
CA ASN A 282 8.20 34.46 -38.35
C ASN A 282 9.57 34.78 -38.97
N ALA A 283 10.35 33.77 -39.38
CA ALA A 283 11.34 33.99 -40.43
C ALA A 283 10.59 34.04 -41.77
N THR A 284 10.04 35.20 -42.10
CA THR A 284 9.55 35.50 -43.44
C THR A 284 10.66 35.10 -44.41
N ALA A 285 10.42 34.06 -45.21
CA ALA A 285 11.27 33.75 -46.35
C ALA A 285 11.11 34.87 -47.37
N THR A 286 11.74 36.02 -47.12
CA THR A 286 12.04 36.98 -48.17
C THR A 286 13.09 36.32 -49.02
N TYR A 287 12.65 35.66 -50.09
CA TYR A 287 13.51 35.38 -51.23
C TYR A 287 14.15 36.71 -51.65
N PRO A 288 15.50 36.88 -51.58
CA PRO A 288 16.10 38.05 -52.16
C PRO A 288 15.94 37.94 -53.69
N LYS A 289 15.10 38.81 -54.24
CA LYS A 289 15.10 39.15 -55.67
C LYS A 289 16.45 39.79 -55.97
N ASN A 290 17.41 38.99 -56.41
CA ASN A 290 18.75 39.45 -56.72
C ASN A 290 18.70 40.40 -57.92
N SER A 291 18.95 41.68 -57.68
CA SER A 291 19.20 42.70 -58.68
C SER A 291 20.68 43.05 -58.61
N ASN A 292 21.38 42.83 -59.72
CA ASN A 292 22.81 43.06 -59.94
C ASN A 292 23.36 44.33 -59.28
N THR A 293 24.58 44.25 -58.69
CA THR A 293 25.79 44.89 -59.26
C THR A 293 27.09 44.63 -58.47
N SER A 294 28.11 44.21 -59.23
CA SER A 294 29.53 44.61 -59.16
C SER A 294 30.42 44.28 -57.95
N GLY A 295 31.48 43.49 -58.21
CA GLY A 295 32.70 43.46 -57.39
C GLY A 295 33.54 42.18 -57.56
N GLN A 296 34.62 42.25 -58.33
CA GLN A 296 35.65 41.22 -58.62
C GLN A 296 36.20 40.52 -57.35
N SER A 297 36.68 39.27 -57.32
CA SER A 297 37.86 38.76 -58.05
C SER A 297 38.08 37.24 -57.84
N LEU A 298 38.54 36.60 -58.92
CA LEU A 298 39.21 35.31 -59.18
C LEU A 298 39.44 34.24 -58.09
N GLY A 299 39.09 33.00 -58.47
CA GLY A 299 39.70 31.74 -57.99
C GLY A 299 39.05 30.49 -58.63
N SER A 300 39.70 29.92 -59.65
CA SER A 300 39.21 28.85 -60.55
C SER A 300 39.53 27.43 -60.07
N LYS A 301 38.59 26.46 -60.23
CA LYS A 301 38.72 25.18 -61.00
C LYS A 301 37.65 24.13 -60.60
N THR A 302 36.70 23.85 -61.51
CA THR A 302 36.45 22.57 -62.25
C THR A 302 35.69 21.49 -61.43
N ALA A 303 34.35 21.38 -61.52
CA ALA A 303 33.50 20.68 -62.52
C ALA A 303 33.51 19.14 -62.46
N GLN A 304 32.38 18.52 -62.08
CA GLN A 304 31.64 17.56 -62.92
C GLN A 304 30.26 17.20 -62.34
N ASN A 305 29.27 17.18 -63.24
CA ASN A 305 27.89 16.69 -63.12
C ASN A 305 27.82 15.18 -62.85
N GLU A 306 26.73 14.70 -62.26
CA GLU A 306 25.82 13.76 -62.93
C GLU A 306 24.46 13.62 -62.21
N GLU A 307 23.48 13.14 -62.98
CA GLU A 307 22.02 13.29 -62.90
C GLU A 307 21.28 12.28 -61.99
N ILE A 308 20.03 12.68 -61.67
CA ILE A 308 18.86 11.97 -61.10
C ILE A 308 18.36 10.92 -62.15
N PRO A 309 17.57 9.81 -61.92
CA PRO A 309 16.21 9.85 -61.31
C PRO A 309 15.64 8.50 -60.76
N PRO A 310 14.30 8.24 -60.64
CA PRO A 310 13.65 7.96 -59.35
C PRO A 310 12.75 6.68 -59.37
N THR A 311 11.88 6.58 -58.35
CA THR A 311 10.52 5.96 -58.36
C THR A 311 10.37 4.51 -57.89
N SER A 312 9.52 4.32 -56.88
CA SER A 312 8.40 3.37 -56.94
C SER A 312 7.27 3.78 -55.98
N GLN A 313 6.14 4.17 -56.57
CA GLN A 313 4.80 4.00 -56.00
C GLN A 313 4.21 2.69 -56.55
N GLU A 314 3.22 2.15 -55.82
CA GLU A 314 2.13 1.23 -56.20
C GLU A 314 1.96 0.14 -55.12
N THR A 315 0.80 -0.39 -54.75
CA THR A 315 -0.64 -0.10 -54.92
C THR A 315 -1.37 -1.07 -53.96
N LEU A 316 -2.57 -0.70 -53.51
CA LEU A 316 -3.53 -1.48 -52.73
C LEU A 316 -3.99 -2.78 -53.42
N GLY A 317 -4.31 -3.80 -52.63
CA GLY A 317 -5.03 -4.99 -53.08
C GLY A 317 -6.05 -5.45 -52.04
N ASP A 318 -7.33 -5.28 -52.37
CA ASP A 318 -8.50 -5.84 -51.68
C ASP A 318 -8.55 -7.37 -51.84
N LEU A 319 -9.01 -8.11 -50.82
CA LEU A 319 -9.60 -9.43 -51.00
C LEU A 319 -10.74 -9.71 -50.00
N ASN A 320 -11.66 -10.54 -50.50
CA ASN A 320 -13.10 -10.53 -50.29
C ASN A 320 -13.57 -11.65 -49.34
N PHE A 321 -14.82 -11.51 -48.87
CA PHE A 321 -15.57 -12.44 -48.00
C PHE A 321 -15.81 -13.83 -48.61
N SER A 322 -15.89 -14.85 -47.75
CA SER A 322 -16.65 -16.08 -48.01
C SER A 322 -17.22 -16.67 -46.70
N GLU A 323 -18.55 -16.76 -46.62
CA GLU A 323 -19.27 -17.58 -45.64
C GLU A 323 -19.34 -19.04 -46.12
N THR A 324 -19.13 -19.99 -45.21
CA THR A 324 -19.79 -21.30 -45.30
C THR A 324 -20.04 -21.89 -43.91
N THR A 325 -21.28 -22.29 -43.68
CA THR A 325 -21.82 -23.03 -42.54
C THR A 325 -21.30 -24.47 -42.45
N SER A 326 -21.09 -25.01 -41.24
CA SER A 326 -21.67 -26.30 -40.80
C SER A 326 -21.27 -26.68 -39.36
N SER A 327 -22.15 -27.50 -38.78
CA SER A 327 -22.31 -27.99 -37.42
C SER A 327 -21.19 -28.88 -36.86
N ALA A 328 -20.95 -28.82 -35.54
CA ALA A 328 -21.35 -29.85 -34.55
C ALA A 328 -20.38 -30.00 -33.34
N SER A 329 -20.97 -30.02 -32.14
CA SER A 329 -20.73 -30.95 -31.02
C SER A 329 -19.38 -30.99 -30.28
N SER A 330 -19.40 -30.48 -29.04
CA SER A 330 -18.94 -31.07 -27.76
C SER A 330 -18.69 -29.91 -26.78
N GLY A 331 -19.07 -29.87 -25.51
CA GLY A 331 -19.55 -30.85 -24.54
C GLY A 331 -18.89 -30.48 -23.21
N ALA A 332 -19.60 -29.76 -22.32
CA ALA A 332 -19.25 -29.68 -20.90
C ALA A 332 -20.42 -29.13 -20.07
N THR A 333 -20.95 -30.02 -19.26
CA THR A 333 -22.14 -29.96 -18.42
C THR A 333 -21.91 -29.11 -17.16
N SER A 334 -22.78 -28.13 -16.89
CA SER A 334 -22.89 -27.49 -15.57
C SER A 334 -23.80 -28.33 -14.68
N ILE A 335 -23.23 -28.90 -13.62
CA ILE A 335 -23.96 -29.67 -12.61
C ILE A 335 -24.49 -28.69 -11.56
N ASN A 336 -25.82 -28.62 -11.45
CA ASN A 336 -26.55 -27.87 -10.44
C ASN A 336 -26.77 -28.79 -9.22
N LEU A 337 -26.11 -28.50 -8.09
CA LEU A 337 -26.40 -29.17 -6.81
C LEU A 337 -27.24 -28.25 -5.92
N GLN A 338 -28.54 -28.48 -5.94
CA GLN A 338 -29.46 -28.11 -4.88
C GLN A 338 -29.37 -29.17 -3.77
N GLN A 339 -28.84 -28.82 -2.59
CA GLN A 339 -29.09 -29.61 -1.38
C GLN A 339 -29.16 -28.76 -0.11
N LYS A 340 -30.38 -28.32 0.19
CA LYS A 340 -31.08 -28.51 1.49
C LYS A 340 -30.26 -28.28 2.76
N SER A 341 -30.24 -27.04 3.26
CA SER A 341 -29.95 -26.74 4.66
C SER A 341 -31.26 -26.46 5.42
N ALA A 342 -31.75 -27.47 6.13
CA ALA A 342 -32.69 -27.28 7.22
C ALA A 342 -31.87 -27.07 8.50
N PHE A 343 -31.84 -25.84 9.02
CA PHE A 343 -31.44 -25.60 10.41
C PHE A 343 -32.52 -24.81 11.14
N LYS A 344 -32.99 -25.43 12.21
CA LYS A 344 -34.08 -25.01 13.07
C LYS A 344 -33.64 -23.75 13.84
N GLN A 345 -34.47 -22.72 13.76
CA GLN A 345 -34.38 -21.49 14.54
C GLN A 345 -34.44 -21.83 16.04
N LEU A 346 -33.31 -21.72 16.75
CA LEU A 346 -33.29 -21.66 18.21
C LEU A 346 -33.41 -20.19 18.62
N GLY A 347 -34.29 -19.95 19.59
CA GLY A 347 -34.74 -18.62 19.99
C GLY A 347 -33.59 -17.68 20.36
N SER A 348 -33.73 -16.44 19.90
CA SER A 348 -32.94 -15.29 20.31
C SER A 348 -33.16 -15.02 21.80
N THR A 349 -32.18 -15.34 22.64
CA THR A 349 -32.12 -14.81 24.02
C THR A 349 -31.29 -13.55 24.01
N THR A 350 -31.96 -12.41 24.08
CA THR A 350 -31.35 -11.11 24.35
C THR A 350 -30.74 -11.13 25.75
N LEU A 351 -29.41 -11.06 25.87
CA LEU A 351 -28.71 -10.90 27.13
C LEU A 351 -28.45 -9.41 27.36
N ILE A 352 -29.29 -8.75 28.15
CA ILE A 352 -29.03 -7.42 28.69
C ILE A 352 -28.25 -7.63 30.00
N LEU A 353 -26.94 -7.37 29.97
CA LEU A 353 -26.14 -7.30 31.19
C LEU A 353 -26.36 -5.93 31.85
N LEU A 354 -27.20 -5.90 32.88
CA LEU A 354 -27.11 -4.90 33.96
C LEU A 354 -26.62 -5.65 35.19
N GLY A 355 -25.60 -5.08 35.83
CA GLY A 355 -24.67 -5.79 36.72
C GLY A 355 -25.32 -6.55 37.89
N GLY A 356 -24.66 -7.65 38.26
CA GLY A 356 -25.03 -8.43 39.45
C GLY A 356 -24.45 -9.83 39.41
N ILE A 357 -23.38 -10.02 40.16
CA ILE A 357 -22.64 -11.27 40.46
C ILE A 357 -23.57 -12.49 40.62
N VAL A 358 -23.27 -13.59 39.92
CA VAL A 358 -23.81 -14.93 40.23
C VAL A 358 -22.67 -15.82 40.70
N PHE A 359 -22.73 -16.23 41.97
CA PHE A 359 -21.89 -17.30 42.52
C PHE A 359 -22.40 -18.66 42.02
N LEU A 360 -21.55 -19.42 41.34
CA LEU A 360 -21.74 -20.86 41.16
C LEU A 360 -20.97 -21.60 42.26
N ALA A 361 -21.67 -22.00 43.32
CA ALA A 361 -21.15 -22.94 44.29
C ALA A 361 -21.23 -24.37 43.72
N ALA A 362 -20.09 -24.98 43.45
CA ALA A 362 -20.00 -26.40 43.09
C ALA A 362 -20.22 -27.25 44.35
N ALA A 363 -21.34 -27.95 44.43
CA ALA A 363 -21.55 -29.01 45.42
C ALA A 363 -20.91 -30.31 44.91
N VAL A 364 -19.84 -30.73 45.58
CA VAL A 364 -19.25 -32.07 45.47
C VAL A 364 -20.12 -33.04 46.27
N TYR A 365 -20.58 -34.14 45.67
CA TYR A 365 -20.97 -35.36 46.41
C TYR A 365 -20.46 -36.62 45.67
N PRO A 366 -20.13 -37.69 46.42
CA PRO A 366 -19.13 -38.68 46.05
C PRO A 366 -19.71 -39.92 45.33
N LEU A 367 -18.83 -40.59 44.58
CA LEU A 367 -19.02 -41.94 44.06
C LEU A 367 -19.25 -42.96 45.19
N ILE A 368 -20.29 -43.80 45.05
CA ILE A 368 -20.36 -45.16 45.62
C ILE A 368 -20.95 -46.11 44.57
N PRO A 369 -20.35 -47.29 44.31
CA PRO A 369 -20.88 -48.30 43.41
C PRO A 369 -21.70 -49.37 44.17
N GLN A 370 -22.85 -49.78 43.64
CA GLN A 370 -23.54 -51.01 44.07
C GLN A 370 -24.16 -51.75 42.88
N ILE A 371 -23.74 -53.00 42.75
CA ILE A 371 -24.23 -54.07 41.89
C ILE A 371 -25.58 -54.59 42.44
N LYS A 372 -26.57 -54.89 41.57
CA LYS A 372 -27.37 -56.15 41.58
C LYS A 372 -28.51 -56.18 40.54
N LYS A 373 -28.34 -57.07 39.56
CA LYS A 373 -29.20 -58.21 39.15
C LYS A 373 -30.74 -58.09 39.27
N ARG A 374 -31.45 -58.23 38.12
CA ARG A 374 -32.74 -58.95 37.86
C ARG A 374 -32.92 -58.97 36.32
N LEU A 375 -32.74 -60.07 35.56
CA LEU A 375 -33.57 -61.28 35.41
C LEU A 375 -35.08 -60.99 35.35
N PHE A 376 -35.69 -60.91 34.15
CA PHE A 376 -36.53 -61.96 33.54
C PHE A 376 -37.24 -61.47 32.24
N LEU A 377 -37.08 -62.28 31.18
CA LEU A 377 -37.98 -62.68 30.07
C LEU A 377 -39.09 -61.73 29.53
N ASN A 378 -39.15 -61.58 28.19
CA ASN A 378 -40.08 -62.37 27.35
C ASN A 378 -39.91 -62.14 25.84
N ARG A 379 -39.74 -63.28 25.14
CA ARG A 379 -39.90 -63.63 23.71
C ARG A 379 -39.03 -62.97 22.64
#